data_AF-A0AA41E8M4-F1
#
_entry.id   AF-A0AA41E8M4-F1
#
_cell.length_a   1.000
_cell.length_b   1.000
_cell.length_c   1.000
_cell.angle_alpha   90.00
_cell.angle_beta   90.00
_cell.angle_gamma   90.00
#
_symmetry.space_group_name_H-M   'P 1'
#
loop_
_entity.id
_entity.type
_entity.pdbx_description
1 polymer ?
#
loop_
_entity_poly.entity_id
_entity_poly.type
_entity_poly.pdbx_seq_one_letter_code
_entity_poly.pdbx_strand_id
1 'polypeptide(L)'
;MEEAVMNAANIFLSAMGKAMQAGPIEAPNALIAAIEAQSDPLQALSDWDARTKIFESIGSQFTFVDFVRTSGKPPSDEDFDQLTGLLRWVLQECATWDSDVDPRRIRLVALLVVGQFTTMDTNFWAAVPDNFKPNDDLLAALERVIAGLTMSFTTRGLSPPIWESEAIERFEKADTGGDWIGIAQGWRLIEDGFFPSIAIAQAAQCLDRFAPQHLVRAVSGLRQMASIMSVALSLTPNAALRVGSESTNPHVQFATTYRAVSSRANREPLADTCKEFLTQILIEVSKDTQRWAAWMRVFNCFSSRFPELQAPLGSALADADTAALQLYVDTISLHWSCQQTRFAVANCLRTFRDKAGVEKRQTLWNLAYQRWTSWEFGLNGTGESLTKIARCELDYALVGYVVECLDDARRQHMVASLIKKLWAVEDTWHPGIVDCLSKWYAVLSEMQPLYLAMSIVGTKADWIDQAPTMRLPFDPDKEAYTVLKYGRPQLA
;
A
#
# COMPACT_ATOMS: atom_id res chain seq x y z
N MET A 1 -30.86 3.26 33.97
CA MET A 1 -29.45 2.93 34.27
C MET A 1 -29.06 1.97 33.17
N GLU A 2 -28.57 2.50 32.06
CA GLU A 2 -28.09 1.67 30.94
C GLU A 2 -26.87 0.90 31.45
N GLU A 3 -26.99 -0.43 31.57
CA GLU A 3 -25.84 -1.30 31.73
C GLU A 3 -24.91 -1.03 30.54
N ALA A 4 -23.71 -0.52 30.83
CA ALA A 4 -22.67 -0.37 29.82
C ALA A 4 -22.41 -1.75 29.22
N VAL A 5 -22.85 -1.97 27.98
CA VAL A 5 -22.56 -3.18 27.21
C VAL A 5 -21.03 -3.24 27.07
N MET A 6 -20.40 -4.07 27.88
CA MET A 6 -18.97 -4.28 27.83
C MET A 6 -18.66 -5.01 26.53
N ASN A 7 -17.98 -4.34 25.60
CA ASN A 7 -17.59 -4.93 24.32
C ASN A 7 -16.79 -6.24 24.56
N ALA A 8 -16.95 -7.25 23.71
CA ALA A 8 -16.26 -8.54 23.80
C ALA A 8 -14.74 -8.39 23.97
N ALA A 9 -14.13 -7.37 23.34
CA ALA A 9 -12.73 -7.01 23.54
C ALA A 9 -12.38 -6.64 24.99
N ASN A 10 -13.26 -5.92 25.70
CA ASN A 10 -13.05 -5.53 27.09
C ASN A 10 -13.14 -6.72 28.06
N ILE A 11 -14.02 -7.69 27.77
CA ILE A 11 -14.11 -8.95 28.51
C ILE A 11 -12.79 -9.72 28.36
N PHE A 12 -12.30 -9.84 27.13
CA PHE A 12 -11.05 -10.53 26.84
C PHE A 12 -9.83 -9.88 27.52
N LEU A 13 -9.71 -8.55 27.43
CA LEU A 13 -8.65 -7.78 28.10
C LEU A 13 -8.69 -7.97 29.63
N SER A 14 -9.89 -8.02 30.21
CA SER A 14 -10.07 -8.25 31.65
C SER A 14 -9.66 -9.67 32.05
N ALA A 15 -10.02 -10.68 31.25
CA ALA A 15 -9.62 -12.07 31.48
C ALA A 15 -8.08 -12.24 31.35
N MET A 16 -7.48 -11.62 30.33
CA MET A 16 -6.03 -11.62 30.14
C MET A 16 -5.29 -10.94 31.31
N GLY A 17 -5.81 -9.82 31.81
CA GLY A 17 -5.27 -9.16 33.01
C GLY A 17 -5.31 -10.04 34.26
N LYS A 18 -6.39 -10.80 34.47
CA LYS A 18 -6.50 -11.77 35.57
C LYS A 18 -5.63 -13.03 35.36
N ALA A 19 -5.41 -13.45 34.12
CA ALA A 19 -4.59 -14.61 33.79
C ALA A 19 -3.12 -14.45 34.24
N MET A 20 -2.62 -13.21 34.34
CA MET A 20 -1.29 -12.90 34.88
C MET A 20 -1.15 -13.18 36.38
N GLN A 21 -2.26 -13.31 37.11
CA GLN A 21 -2.26 -13.62 38.54
C GLN A 21 -2.28 -15.12 38.75
N ALA A 22 -1.73 -15.59 39.87
CA ALA A 22 -1.79 -17.00 40.26
C ALA A 22 -3.25 -17.45 40.39
N GLY A 23 -3.57 -18.62 39.84
CA GLY A 23 -4.93 -19.17 39.82
C GLY A 23 -5.01 -20.50 39.07
N PRO A 24 -6.20 -21.10 38.97
CA PRO A 24 -6.39 -22.38 38.31
C PRO A 24 -6.04 -22.31 36.81
N ILE A 25 -5.46 -23.37 36.28
CA ILE A 25 -5.08 -23.49 34.86
C ILE A 25 -6.10 -24.40 34.19
N GLU A 26 -6.65 -23.97 33.06
CA GLU A 26 -7.61 -24.74 32.29
C GLU A 26 -6.95 -25.19 30.98
N ALA A 27 -6.45 -26.43 30.95
CA ALA A 27 -5.80 -26.97 29.77
C ALA A 27 -6.84 -27.38 28.71
N PRO A 28 -6.62 -27.06 27.42
CA PRO A 28 -7.55 -27.42 26.35
C PRO A 28 -7.35 -28.89 25.93
N ASN A 29 -7.67 -29.82 26.82
CA ASN A 29 -7.37 -31.25 26.65
C ASN A 29 -8.03 -31.87 25.40
N ALA A 30 -9.25 -31.44 25.06
CA ALA A 30 -9.94 -31.91 23.85
C ALA A 30 -9.20 -31.48 22.58
N LEU A 31 -8.68 -30.24 22.57
CA LEU A 31 -7.86 -29.71 21.49
C LEU A 31 -6.53 -30.46 21.37
N ILE A 32 -5.83 -30.66 22.49
CA ILE A 32 -4.54 -31.36 22.51
C ILE A 32 -4.71 -32.79 21.95
N ALA A 33 -5.75 -33.52 22.36
CA ALA A 33 -6.04 -34.86 21.85
C ALA A 33 -6.37 -34.86 20.35
N ALA A 34 -7.14 -33.86 19.87
CA ALA A 34 -7.47 -33.73 18.45
C ALA A 34 -6.23 -33.45 17.57
N ILE A 35 -5.28 -32.67 18.08
CA ILE A 35 -4.00 -32.39 17.42
C ILE A 35 -3.08 -33.61 17.46
N GLU A 36 -3.02 -34.32 18.60
CA GLU A 36 -2.18 -35.52 18.77
C GLU A 36 -2.55 -36.63 17.78
N ALA A 37 -3.83 -36.73 17.42
CA ALA A 37 -4.35 -37.65 16.42
C ALA A 37 -3.90 -37.35 14.97
N GLN A 38 -3.33 -36.17 14.70
CA GLN A 38 -2.83 -35.80 13.38
C GLN A 38 -1.40 -36.30 13.17
N SER A 39 -1.07 -36.76 11.95
CA SER A 39 0.29 -37.18 11.61
C SER A 39 1.30 -36.02 11.67
N ASP A 40 0.91 -34.86 11.14
CA ASP A 40 1.66 -33.60 11.20
C ASP A 40 0.77 -32.49 11.79
N PRO A 41 0.97 -32.12 13.07
CA PRO A 41 0.21 -31.07 13.74
C PRO A 41 0.22 -29.71 13.04
N LEU A 42 1.35 -29.29 12.46
CA LEU A 42 1.45 -27.98 11.82
C LEU A 42 0.77 -27.98 10.46
N GLN A 43 0.96 -29.05 9.67
CA GLN A 43 0.32 -29.19 8.36
C GLN A 43 -1.21 -29.31 8.49
N ALA A 44 -1.70 -29.91 9.57
CA ALA A 44 -3.13 -30.05 9.85
C ALA A 44 -3.87 -28.69 9.93
N LEU A 45 -3.18 -27.59 10.23
CA LEU A 45 -3.78 -26.25 10.23
C LEU A 45 -4.03 -25.70 8.81
N SER A 46 -3.39 -26.27 7.80
CA SER A 46 -3.56 -25.91 6.39
C SER A 46 -4.57 -26.81 5.68
N ASP A 47 -4.82 -28.02 6.19
CA ASP A 47 -5.83 -28.93 5.67
C ASP A 47 -7.24 -28.55 6.17
N TRP A 48 -8.21 -28.46 5.25
CA TRP A 48 -9.55 -27.96 5.58
C TRP A 48 -10.28 -28.84 6.60
N ASP A 49 -10.24 -30.16 6.42
CA ASP A 49 -10.99 -31.11 7.24
C ASP A 49 -10.34 -31.27 8.62
N ALA A 50 -9.01 -31.39 8.67
CA ALA A 50 -8.26 -31.47 9.92
C ALA A 50 -8.42 -30.18 10.72
N ARG A 51 -8.29 -29.01 10.09
CA ARG A 51 -8.49 -27.71 10.74
C ARG A 51 -9.89 -27.58 11.31
N THR A 52 -10.93 -27.98 10.57
CA THR A 52 -12.32 -27.91 11.06
C THR A 52 -12.50 -28.74 12.33
N LYS A 53 -12.01 -29.98 12.35
CA LYS A 53 -12.06 -30.84 13.55
C LYS A 53 -11.29 -30.25 14.74
N ILE A 54 -10.13 -29.66 14.49
CA ILE A 54 -9.32 -28.98 15.52
C ILE A 54 -10.13 -27.82 16.14
N PHE A 55 -10.77 -26.98 15.32
CA PHE A 55 -11.56 -25.85 15.83
C PHE A 55 -12.88 -26.27 16.50
N GLU A 56 -13.54 -27.34 16.02
CA GLU A 56 -14.70 -27.93 16.69
C GLU A 56 -14.35 -28.45 18.08
N SER A 57 -13.15 -29.05 18.25
CA SER A 57 -12.72 -29.60 19.53
C SER A 57 -12.59 -28.52 20.63
N ILE A 58 -11.95 -27.38 20.32
CA ILE A 58 -11.86 -26.26 21.27
C ILE A 58 -13.22 -25.57 21.45
N GLY A 59 -13.99 -25.41 20.38
CA GLY A 59 -15.33 -24.82 20.45
C GLY A 59 -16.29 -25.63 21.33
N SER A 60 -16.18 -26.95 21.34
CA SER A 60 -16.98 -27.83 22.19
C SER A 60 -16.62 -27.75 23.68
N GLN A 61 -15.36 -27.47 24.01
CA GLN A 61 -14.90 -27.31 25.39
C GLN A 61 -15.17 -25.89 25.92
N PHE A 62 -15.09 -24.87 25.07
CA PHE A 62 -15.23 -23.46 25.42
C PHE A 62 -16.37 -22.79 24.63
N THR A 63 -17.57 -23.38 24.69
CA THR A 63 -18.74 -22.97 23.89
C THR A 63 -19.16 -21.51 24.10
N PHE A 64 -18.88 -20.96 25.28
CA PHE A 64 -19.21 -19.58 25.63
C PHE A 64 -18.39 -18.55 24.84
N VAL A 65 -17.22 -18.90 24.28
CA VAL A 65 -16.37 -17.94 23.55
C VAL A 65 -17.08 -17.45 22.28
N ASP A 66 -17.72 -18.36 21.55
CA ASP A 66 -18.55 -18.01 20.39
C ASP A 66 -19.79 -17.22 20.80
N PHE A 67 -20.38 -17.53 21.97
CA PHE A 67 -21.51 -16.78 22.53
C PHE A 67 -21.11 -15.35 22.90
N VAL A 68 -19.98 -15.13 23.57
CA VAL A 68 -19.46 -13.80 23.92
C VAL A 68 -19.19 -12.99 22.65
N ARG A 69 -18.58 -13.61 21.64
CA ARG A 69 -18.29 -12.98 20.35
C ARG A 69 -19.56 -12.54 19.60
N THR A 70 -20.60 -13.36 19.62
CA THR A 70 -21.82 -13.11 18.82
C THR A 70 -22.88 -12.29 19.54
N SER A 71 -23.00 -12.44 20.86
CA SER A 71 -24.05 -11.79 21.66
C SER A 71 -23.63 -10.48 22.30
N GLY A 72 -22.32 -10.25 22.48
CA GLY A 72 -21.78 -9.08 23.20
C GLY A 72 -22.18 -9.01 24.68
N LYS A 73 -22.78 -10.08 25.21
CA LYS A 73 -23.15 -10.18 26.64
C LYS A 73 -21.96 -10.68 27.45
N PRO A 74 -21.82 -10.23 28.70
CA PRO A 74 -20.81 -10.77 29.59
C PRO A 74 -21.02 -12.28 29.78
N PRO A 75 -19.94 -13.07 29.75
CA PRO A 75 -20.00 -14.49 30.12
C PRO A 75 -20.50 -14.65 31.56
N SER A 76 -20.97 -15.85 31.91
CA SER A 76 -21.19 -16.18 33.32
C SER A 76 -19.86 -16.11 34.09
N ASP A 77 -19.91 -16.00 35.43
CA ASP A 77 -18.69 -15.99 36.24
C ASP A 77 -17.85 -17.26 36.03
N GLU A 78 -18.51 -18.42 35.85
CA GLU A 78 -17.86 -19.70 35.56
C GLU A 78 -17.16 -19.69 34.20
N ASP A 79 -17.85 -19.24 33.16
CA ASP A 79 -17.28 -19.09 31.81
C ASP A 79 -16.09 -18.10 31.78
N PHE A 80 -16.20 -17.02 32.55
CA PHE A 80 -15.14 -16.03 32.69
C PHE A 80 -13.90 -16.64 33.38
N ASP A 81 -14.10 -17.44 34.41
CA ASP A 81 -13.02 -18.14 35.12
C ASP A 81 -12.38 -19.23 34.24
N GLN A 82 -13.16 -19.96 33.45
CA GLN A 82 -12.64 -20.91 32.45
C GLN A 82 -11.81 -20.21 31.37
N LEU A 83 -12.26 -19.06 30.84
CA LEU A 83 -11.48 -18.25 29.89
C LEU A 83 -10.16 -17.78 30.52
N THR A 84 -10.23 -17.30 31.75
CA THR A 84 -9.04 -16.86 32.50
C THR A 84 -8.06 -18.00 32.73
N GLY A 85 -8.56 -19.20 33.05
CA GLY A 85 -7.76 -20.42 33.20
C GLY A 85 -7.10 -20.86 31.90
N LEU A 86 -7.80 -20.75 30.77
CA LEU A 86 -7.27 -21.07 29.43
C LEU A 86 -6.18 -20.08 29.02
N LEU A 87 -6.39 -18.79 29.25
CA LEU A 87 -5.38 -17.76 28.99
C LEU A 87 -4.14 -17.95 29.88
N ARG A 88 -4.33 -18.34 31.14
CA ARG A 88 -3.24 -18.68 32.05
C ARG A 88 -2.44 -19.88 31.54
N TRP A 89 -3.13 -20.90 31.00
CA TRP A 89 -2.48 -22.03 30.33
C TRP A 89 -1.60 -21.56 29.16
N VAL A 90 -2.12 -20.68 28.28
CA VAL A 90 -1.35 -20.13 27.16
C VAL A 90 -0.10 -19.38 27.65
N LEU A 91 -0.24 -18.51 28.65
CA LEU A 91 0.89 -17.75 29.20
C LEU A 91 1.95 -18.66 29.83
N GLN A 92 1.52 -19.73 30.51
CA GLN A 92 2.43 -20.71 31.07
C GLN A 92 3.18 -21.47 29.97
N GLU A 93 2.48 -22.01 28.97
CA GLU A 93 3.14 -22.69 27.84
C GLU A 93 4.07 -21.72 27.10
N CYS A 94 3.68 -20.47 26.87
CA CYS A 94 4.56 -19.45 26.29
C CYS A 94 5.87 -19.24 27.08
N ALA A 95 5.83 -19.38 28.41
CA ALA A 95 6.98 -19.16 29.28
C ALA A 95 7.85 -20.41 29.47
N THR A 96 7.30 -21.61 29.24
CA THR A 96 7.99 -22.88 29.54
C THR A 96 8.09 -23.85 28.37
N TRP A 97 7.60 -23.50 27.18
CA TRP A 97 7.60 -24.40 26.03
C TRP A 97 9.01 -24.77 25.61
N ASP A 98 9.23 -26.06 25.36
CA ASP A 98 10.52 -26.62 25.00
C ASP A 98 10.33 -27.62 23.86
N SER A 99 11.16 -27.50 22.82
CA SER A 99 11.12 -28.41 21.68
C SER A 99 11.50 -29.85 22.03
N ASP A 100 12.29 -30.07 23.08
CA ASP A 100 12.69 -31.40 23.51
C ASP A 100 11.53 -32.14 24.21
N VAL A 101 10.65 -31.37 24.89
CA VAL A 101 9.45 -31.90 25.57
C VAL A 101 8.25 -32.01 24.60
N ASP A 102 8.20 -31.17 23.56
CA ASP A 102 7.15 -31.16 22.54
C ASP A 102 7.72 -31.40 21.11
N PRO A 103 8.35 -32.55 20.83
CA PRO A 103 9.04 -32.80 19.57
C PRO A 103 8.09 -32.83 18.35
N ARG A 104 6.82 -33.21 18.57
CA ARG A 104 5.76 -33.19 17.56
C ARG A 104 5.06 -31.84 17.44
N ARG A 105 5.43 -30.85 18.28
CA ARG A 105 4.86 -29.48 18.28
C ARG A 105 3.35 -29.45 18.56
N ILE A 106 2.83 -30.41 19.31
CA ILE A 106 1.41 -30.52 19.63
C ILE A 106 0.98 -29.33 20.49
N ARG A 107 1.75 -29.01 21.52
CA ARG A 107 1.45 -27.88 22.43
C ARG A 107 1.65 -26.55 21.73
N LEU A 108 2.68 -26.44 20.88
CA LEU A 108 2.87 -25.26 20.03
C LEU A 108 1.65 -25.00 19.15
N VAL A 109 1.15 -26.02 18.45
CA VAL A 109 -0.05 -25.88 17.60
C VAL A 109 -1.28 -25.53 18.43
N ALA A 110 -1.46 -26.15 19.60
CA ALA A 110 -2.57 -25.84 20.49
C ALA A 110 -2.54 -24.36 20.94
N LEU A 111 -1.37 -23.82 21.28
CA LEU A 111 -1.17 -22.41 21.62
C LEU A 111 -1.58 -21.48 20.48
N LEU A 112 -1.18 -21.78 19.23
CA LEU A 112 -1.55 -20.98 18.05
C LEU A 112 -3.07 -21.04 17.79
N VAL A 113 -3.69 -22.21 17.96
CA VAL A 113 -5.14 -22.39 17.81
C VAL A 113 -5.90 -21.62 18.89
N VAL A 114 -5.48 -21.70 20.16
CA VAL A 114 -6.12 -20.94 21.24
C VAL A 114 -6.00 -19.44 21.00
N GLY A 115 -4.82 -18.96 20.59
CA GLY A 115 -4.62 -17.55 20.22
C GLY A 115 -5.58 -17.11 19.12
N GLN A 116 -5.74 -17.92 18.06
CA GLN A 116 -6.68 -17.64 16.99
C GLN A 116 -8.14 -17.70 17.44
N PHE A 117 -8.51 -18.72 18.20
CA PHE A 117 -9.87 -18.94 18.69
C PHE A 117 -10.36 -17.81 19.59
N THR A 118 -9.44 -17.25 20.39
CA THR A 118 -9.73 -16.15 21.32
C THR A 118 -9.51 -14.76 20.73
N THR A 119 -9.09 -14.65 19.46
CA THR A 119 -8.97 -13.36 18.76
C THR A 119 -10.36 -12.80 18.47
N MET A 120 -10.70 -11.64 19.06
CA MET A 120 -12.00 -10.98 18.87
C MET A 120 -11.95 -9.92 17.75
N ASP A 121 -11.14 -8.87 17.91
CA ASP A 121 -11.16 -7.72 16.98
C ASP A 121 -9.89 -7.57 16.13
N THR A 122 -8.68 -7.48 16.70
CA THR A 122 -7.52 -7.09 15.87
C THR A 122 -6.20 -7.84 16.09
N ASN A 123 -5.92 -8.46 17.25
CA ASN A 123 -4.76 -9.33 17.50
C ASN A 123 -4.80 -9.93 18.92
N PHE A 124 -4.64 -11.25 19.09
CA PHE A 124 -4.49 -11.89 20.41
C PHE A 124 -3.30 -11.35 21.21
N TRP A 125 -2.13 -11.26 20.57
CA TRP A 125 -0.86 -10.89 21.20
C TRP A 125 -0.80 -9.42 21.63
N ALA A 126 -1.63 -8.56 21.06
CA ALA A 126 -1.74 -7.17 21.47
C ALA A 126 -2.40 -7.03 22.86
N ALA A 127 -3.23 -7.99 23.27
CA ALA A 127 -3.87 -7.99 24.59
C ALA A 127 -2.94 -8.48 25.71
N VAL A 128 -1.85 -9.17 25.36
CA VAL A 128 -0.90 -9.71 26.34
C VAL A 128 -0.15 -8.55 27.03
N PRO A 129 -0.11 -8.50 28.37
CA PRO A 129 0.52 -7.40 29.12
C PRO A 129 2.01 -7.20 28.83
N ASP A 130 2.48 -5.94 28.89
CA ASP A 130 3.86 -5.57 28.53
C ASP A 130 4.94 -6.19 29.44
N ASN A 131 4.59 -6.62 30.66
CA ASN A 131 5.50 -7.28 31.59
C ASN A 131 5.66 -8.78 31.33
N PHE A 132 4.90 -9.36 30.40
CA PHE A 132 5.03 -10.75 29.99
C PHE A 132 6.07 -10.89 28.87
N LYS A 133 6.88 -11.96 28.93
CA LYS A 133 7.80 -12.32 27.86
C LYS A 133 7.74 -13.84 27.62
N PRO A 134 7.46 -14.30 26.38
CA PRO A 134 7.68 -15.68 25.99
C PRO A 134 9.14 -16.10 26.18
N ASN A 135 9.39 -17.40 26.35
CA ASN A 135 10.77 -17.89 26.41
C ASN A 135 11.44 -17.88 25.02
N ASP A 136 12.78 -17.90 25.02
CA ASP A 136 13.56 -17.77 23.80
C ASP A 136 13.42 -19.00 22.87
N ASP A 137 13.15 -20.19 23.42
CA ASP A 137 12.93 -21.42 22.65
C ASP A 137 11.65 -21.38 21.81
N LEU A 138 10.55 -20.88 22.39
CA LEU A 138 9.30 -20.65 21.65
C LEU A 138 9.52 -19.62 20.54
N LEU A 139 10.15 -18.49 20.84
CA LEU A 139 10.43 -17.45 19.84
C LEU A 139 11.27 -18.01 18.69
N ALA A 140 12.29 -18.81 18.98
CA ALA A 140 13.09 -19.49 17.95
C ALA A 140 12.29 -20.53 17.15
N ALA A 141 11.32 -21.22 17.78
CA ALA A 141 10.45 -22.15 17.08
C ALA A 141 9.47 -21.44 16.13
N LEU A 142 8.89 -20.31 16.54
CA LEU A 142 8.04 -19.47 15.69
C LEU A 142 8.84 -18.87 14.53
N GLU A 143 10.08 -18.44 14.78
CA GLU A 143 11.00 -17.99 13.73
C GLU A 143 11.21 -19.09 12.68
N ARG A 144 11.43 -20.34 13.12
CA ARG A 144 11.57 -21.51 12.23
C ARG A 144 10.29 -21.82 11.46
N VAL A 145 9.10 -21.62 12.05
CA VAL A 145 7.82 -21.79 11.35
C VAL A 145 7.72 -20.81 10.18
N ILE A 146 8.09 -19.53 10.40
CA ILE A 146 8.10 -18.53 9.31
C ILE A 146 9.21 -18.83 8.30
N ALA A 147 10.43 -19.10 8.74
CA ALA A 147 11.58 -19.33 7.86
C ALA A 147 11.42 -20.58 6.98
N GLY A 148 10.67 -21.58 7.44
CA GLY A 148 10.36 -22.81 6.68
C GLY A 148 9.18 -22.66 5.71
N LEU A 149 8.61 -21.47 5.55
CA LEU A 149 7.39 -21.28 4.78
C LEU A 149 7.60 -21.43 3.28
N THR A 150 7.01 -22.47 2.71
CA THR A 150 6.83 -22.65 1.28
C THR A 150 5.35 -22.61 0.93
N MET A 151 4.97 -21.76 -0.01
CA MET A 151 3.58 -21.66 -0.46
C MET A 151 3.44 -22.31 -1.84
N SER A 152 2.36 -23.07 -1.99
CA SER A 152 1.87 -23.57 -3.27
C SER A 152 0.42 -23.13 -3.42
N PHE A 153 0.09 -22.49 -4.55
CA PHE A 153 -1.30 -22.17 -4.82
C PHE A 153 -2.04 -23.45 -5.23
N THR A 154 -3.06 -23.81 -4.48
CA THR A 154 -4.02 -24.82 -4.90
C THR A 154 -5.22 -24.11 -5.51
N THR A 155 -5.53 -24.47 -6.75
CA THR A 155 -6.69 -23.95 -7.45
C THR A 155 -7.98 -24.46 -6.80
N ARG A 156 -9.00 -23.61 -6.65
CA ARG A 156 -10.23 -24.00 -5.95
C ARG A 156 -11.04 -25.04 -6.74
N GLY A 157 -11.29 -26.20 -6.11
CA GLY A 157 -12.19 -27.24 -6.62
C GLY A 157 -11.56 -28.23 -7.61
N LEU A 158 -12.35 -29.22 -8.02
CA LEU A 158 -11.92 -30.33 -8.90
C LEU A 158 -11.57 -29.87 -10.34
N SER A 159 -12.08 -28.70 -10.76
CA SER A 159 -11.84 -28.09 -12.08
C SER A 159 -11.85 -26.57 -11.96
N PRO A 160 -10.71 -25.93 -11.62
CA PRO A 160 -10.65 -24.48 -11.57
C PRO A 160 -10.85 -23.86 -12.96
N PRO A 161 -11.36 -22.62 -13.04
CA PRO A 161 -11.35 -21.88 -14.29
C PRO A 161 -9.92 -21.77 -14.84
N ILE A 162 -9.74 -22.02 -16.15
CA ILE A 162 -8.43 -21.99 -16.81
C ILE A 162 -7.68 -20.67 -16.55
N TRP A 163 -8.40 -19.55 -16.47
CA TRP A 163 -7.82 -18.23 -16.22
C TRP A 163 -7.12 -18.13 -14.86
N GLU A 164 -7.60 -18.84 -13.83
CA GLU A 164 -7.03 -18.80 -12.47
C GLU A 164 -5.69 -19.54 -12.44
N SER A 165 -5.64 -20.73 -13.05
CA SER A 165 -4.40 -21.50 -13.22
C SER A 165 -3.36 -20.74 -14.04
N GLU A 166 -3.76 -20.10 -15.14
CA GLU A 166 -2.85 -19.27 -15.95
C GLU A 166 -2.36 -18.04 -15.17
N ALA A 167 -3.19 -17.43 -14.33
CA ALA A 167 -2.81 -16.28 -13.52
C ALA A 167 -1.78 -16.66 -12.45
N ILE A 168 -1.97 -17.80 -11.80
CA ILE A 168 -1.01 -18.37 -10.83
C ILE A 168 0.32 -18.68 -11.51
N GLU A 169 0.31 -19.37 -12.65
CA GLU A 169 1.55 -19.72 -13.37
C GLU A 169 2.32 -18.47 -13.81
N ARG A 170 1.62 -17.45 -14.32
CA ARG A 170 2.22 -16.15 -14.68
C ARG A 170 2.82 -15.46 -13.46
N PHE A 171 2.14 -15.50 -12.32
CA PHE A 171 2.63 -14.93 -11.06
C PHE A 171 3.90 -15.65 -10.57
N GLU A 172 3.91 -16.98 -10.51
CA GLU A 172 5.08 -17.76 -10.07
C GLU A 172 6.29 -17.58 -10.98
N LYS A 173 6.05 -17.48 -12.30
CA LYS A 173 7.09 -17.16 -13.28
C LYS A 173 7.63 -15.74 -13.08
N ALA A 174 6.77 -14.76 -12.82
CA ALA A 174 7.18 -13.38 -12.55
C ALA A 174 7.98 -13.27 -11.24
N ASP A 175 7.54 -13.98 -10.19
CA ASP A 175 8.24 -14.07 -8.89
C ASP A 175 9.65 -14.63 -9.07
N THR A 176 9.76 -15.79 -9.72
CA THR A 176 11.07 -16.43 -10.00
C THR A 176 11.98 -15.55 -10.86
N GLY A 177 11.40 -14.77 -11.78
CA GLY A 177 12.12 -13.87 -12.68
C GLY A 177 12.45 -12.50 -12.09
N GLY A 178 11.98 -12.15 -10.90
CA GLY A 178 12.10 -10.81 -10.34
C GLY A 178 11.36 -9.73 -11.16
N ASP A 179 10.31 -10.11 -11.88
CA ASP A 179 9.47 -9.18 -12.65
C ASP A 179 8.44 -8.51 -11.74
N TRP A 180 8.81 -7.37 -11.16
CA TRP A 180 7.95 -6.59 -10.27
C TRP A 180 6.61 -6.20 -10.89
N ILE A 181 6.55 -6.00 -12.21
CA ILE A 181 5.31 -5.63 -12.90
C ILE A 181 4.41 -6.86 -12.99
N GLY A 182 4.95 -7.99 -13.43
CA GLY A 182 4.26 -9.28 -13.47
C GLY A 182 3.77 -9.72 -12.09
N ILE A 183 4.60 -9.54 -11.05
CA ILE A 183 4.23 -9.82 -9.66
C ILE A 183 3.04 -8.96 -9.23
N ALA A 184 3.08 -7.65 -9.43
CA ALA A 184 1.99 -6.75 -9.04
C ALA A 184 0.67 -7.08 -9.75
N GLN A 185 0.74 -7.35 -11.05
CA GLN A 185 -0.42 -7.69 -11.87
C GLN A 185 -0.99 -9.06 -11.50
N GLY A 186 -0.12 -10.06 -11.32
CA GLY A 186 -0.50 -11.41 -10.91
C GLY A 186 -1.13 -11.43 -9.52
N TRP A 187 -0.48 -10.78 -8.54
CA TRP A 187 -0.96 -10.71 -7.16
C TRP A 187 -2.38 -10.14 -7.09
N ARG A 188 -2.65 -9.05 -7.83
CA ARG A 188 -3.98 -8.42 -7.86
C ARG A 188 -5.11 -9.36 -8.30
N LEU A 189 -4.80 -10.39 -9.09
CA LEU A 189 -5.79 -11.38 -9.54
C LEU A 189 -6.09 -12.45 -8.48
N ILE A 190 -5.15 -12.72 -7.58
CA ILE A 190 -5.23 -13.81 -6.59
C ILE A 190 -5.46 -13.32 -5.15
N GLU A 191 -5.21 -12.04 -4.86
CA GLU A 191 -5.26 -11.45 -3.52
C GLU A 191 -6.58 -11.71 -2.77
N ASP A 192 -7.73 -11.61 -3.45
CA ASP A 192 -9.05 -11.81 -2.83
C ASP A 192 -9.28 -13.26 -2.36
N GLY A 193 -8.53 -14.20 -2.93
CA GLY A 193 -8.60 -15.62 -2.60
C GLY A 193 -7.60 -16.06 -1.54
N PHE A 194 -6.67 -15.18 -1.16
CA PHE A 194 -5.49 -15.52 -0.38
C PHE A 194 -5.68 -15.18 1.11
N PHE A 195 -5.54 -16.21 1.95
CA PHE A 195 -5.63 -16.07 3.41
C PHE A 195 -4.39 -16.67 4.05
N PRO A 196 -3.67 -15.93 4.92
CA PRO A 196 -2.57 -16.48 5.67
C PRO A 196 -3.02 -17.67 6.52
N SER A 197 -2.17 -18.69 6.66
CA SER A 197 -2.46 -19.80 7.57
C SER A 197 -2.45 -19.29 9.01
N ILE A 198 -3.21 -19.96 9.87
CA ILE A 198 -3.33 -19.59 11.30
C ILE A 198 -1.96 -19.64 11.97
N ALA A 199 -1.14 -20.64 11.64
CA ALA A 199 0.21 -20.75 12.17
C ALA A 199 1.08 -19.55 11.82
N ILE A 200 1.03 -19.11 10.55
CA ILE A 200 1.79 -17.95 10.09
C ILE A 200 1.28 -16.68 10.75
N ALA A 201 -0.05 -16.52 10.85
CA ALA A 201 -0.64 -15.32 11.41
C ALA A 201 -0.25 -15.13 12.88
N GLN A 202 -0.43 -16.18 13.69
CA GLN A 202 -0.12 -16.15 15.11
C GLN A 202 1.39 -16.07 15.37
N ALA A 203 2.22 -16.78 14.59
CA ALA A 203 3.67 -16.66 14.69
C ALA A 203 4.16 -15.25 14.37
N ALA A 204 3.68 -14.66 13.27
CA ALA A 204 4.06 -13.31 12.85
C ALA A 204 3.67 -12.27 13.88
N GLN A 205 2.43 -12.32 14.39
CA GLN A 205 1.93 -11.39 15.41
C GLN A 205 2.64 -11.52 16.76
N CYS A 206 2.98 -12.76 17.17
CA CYS A 206 3.74 -13.01 18.39
C CYS A 206 5.16 -12.43 18.28
N LEU A 207 5.87 -12.75 17.18
CA LEU A 207 7.22 -12.24 16.96
C LEU A 207 7.23 -10.71 16.79
N ASP A 208 6.23 -10.13 16.12
CA ASP A 208 6.12 -8.66 15.98
C ASP A 208 6.05 -7.94 17.34
N ARG A 209 5.35 -8.55 18.30
CA ARG A 209 5.16 -8.03 19.66
C ARG A 209 6.39 -8.22 20.55
N PHE A 210 6.97 -9.42 20.56
CA PHE A 210 7.98 -9.81 21.57
C PHE A 210 9.41 -9.93 21.03
N ALA A 211 9.58 -10.14 19.72
CA ALA A 211 10.88 -10.38 19.10
C ALA A 211 10.92 -9.85 17.65
N PRO A 212 10.72 -8.55 17.41
CA PRO A 212 10.58 -8.00 16.05
C PRO A 212 11.80 -8.26 15.15
N GLN A 213 13.00 -8.33 15.74
CA GLN A 213 14.23 -8.66 15.01
C GLN A 213 14.25 -10.12 14.50
N HIS A 214 13.62 -11.05 15.23
CA HIS A 214 13.47 -12.43 14.76
C HIS A 214 12.49 -12.51 13.59
N LEU A 215 11.40 -11.72 13.63
CA LEU A 215 10.47 -11.61 12.52
C LEU A 215 11.17 -11.07 11.25
N VAL A 216 11.93 -9.99 11.37
CA VAL A 216 12.69 -9.41 10.26
C VAL A 216 13.65 -10.44 9.67
N ARG A 217 14.40 -11.16 10.52
CA ARG A 217 15.34 -12.20 10.07
C ARG A 217 14.64 -13.33 9.34
N ALA A 218 13.55 -13.87 9.89
CA ALA A 218 12.80 -14.97 9.28
C ALA A 218 12.22 -14.57 7.91
N VAL A 219 11.55 -13.41 7.84
CA VAL A 219 10.90 -12.93 6.63
C VAL A 219 11.92 -12.56 5.56
N SER A 220 13.06 -11.98 5.94
CA SER A 220 14.15 -11.64 5.01
C SER A 220 14.77 -12.87 4.35
N GLY A 221 14.69 -14.04 4.98
CA GLY A 221 15.16 -15.31 4.43
C GLY A 221 14.22 -15.94 3.40
N LEU A 222 12.97 -15.48 3.31
CA LEU A 222 11.99 -16.00 2.36
C LEU A 222 12.30 -15.58 0.93
N ARG A 223 12.03 -16.48 -0.02
CA ARG A 223 12.28 -16.26 -1.44
C ARG A 223 11.02 -16.06 -2.28
N GLN A 224 9.92 -16.70 -1.89
CA GLN A 224 8.66 -16.64 -2.62
C GLN A 224 7.84 -15.43 -2.18
N MET A 225 7.36 -14.63 -3.13
CA MET A 225 6.48 -13.50 -2.86
C MET A 225 5.21 -13.93 -2.13
N ALA A 226 4.65 -15.10 -2.45
CA ALA A 226 3.47 -15.64 -1.76
C ALA A 226 3.72 -15.89 -0.26
N SER A 227 4.88 -16.47 0.09
CA SER A 227 5.27 -16.68 1.49
C SER A 227 5.41 -15.35 2.24
N ILE A 228 6.06 -14.37 1.59
CA ILE A 228 6.26 -13.04 2.17
C ILE A 228 4.93 -12.31 2.36
N MET A 229 4.05 -12.34 1.35
CA MET A 229 2.72 -11.74 1.43
C MET A 229 1.86 -12.40 2.52
N SER A 230 1.98 -13.71 2.74
CA SER A 230 1.34 -14.40 3.86
C SER A 230 1.68 -13.77 5.20
N VAL A 231 2.97 -13.53 5.45
CA VAL A 231 3.41 -12.87 6.68
C VAL A 231 2.96 -11.41 6.71
N ALA A 232 3.15 -10.66 5.61
CA ALA A 232 2.79 -9.25 5.54
C ALA A 232 1.30 -9.03 5.84
N LEU A 233 0.42 -9.86 5.28
CA LEU A 233 -1.03 -9.80 5.48
C LEU A 233 -1.47 -10.08 6.93
N SER A 234 -0.69 -10.85 7.69
CA SER A 234 -0.96 -11.14 9.09
C SER A 234 -0.63 -10.03 10.07
N LEU A 235 0.14 -9.02 9.65
CA LEU A 235 0.62 -7.92 10.50
C LEU A 235 -0.26 -6.68 10.37
N THR A 236 -0.15 -5.70 11.27
CA THR A 236 -0.74 -4.37 11.00
C THR A 236 0.03 -3.67 9.86
N PRO A 237 -0.53 -2.65 9.17
CA PRO A 237 0.21 -1.91 8.15
C PRO A 237 1.55 -1.34 8.68
N ASN A 238 1.54 -0.83 9.91
CA ASN A 238 2.74 -0.31 10.57
C ASN A 238 3.80 -1.39 10.80
N ALA A 239 3.39 -2.54 11.36
CA ALA A 239 4.28 -3.67 11.61
C ALA A 239 4.87 -4.24 10.31
N ALA A 240 4.06 -4.41 9.27
CA ALA A 240 4.54 -4.86 7.97
C ALA A 240 5.56 -3.88 7.37
N LEU A 241 5.27 -2.57 7.40
CA LEU A 241 6.20 -1.57 6.88
C LEU A 241 7.50 -1.47 7.66
N ARG A 242 7.47 -1.64 9.00
CA ARG A 242 8.68 -1.77 9.81
C ARG A 242 9.54 -2.95 9.38
N VAL A 243 8.91 -4.11 9.14
CA VAL A 243 9.63 -5.30 8.61
C VAL A 243 10.23 -4.99 7.25
N GLY A 244 9.51 -4.28 6.39
CA GLY A 244 9.99 -3.83 5.09
C GLY A 244 11.21 -2.90 5.19
N SER A 245 11.17 -1.89 6.06
CA SER A 245 12.25 -0.91 6.20
C SER A 245 13.50 -1.48 6.85
N GLU A 246 13.36 -2.47 7.73
CA GLU A 246 14.50 -3.15 8.38
C GLU A 246 15.05 -4.31 7.53
N SER A 247 14.32 -4.79 6.52
CA SER A 247 14.77 -5.87 5.64
C SER A 247 15.61 -5.34 4.48
N THR A 248 16.64 -6.09 4.09
CA THR A 248 17.40 -5.88 2.86
C THR A 248 16.86 -6.69 1.68
N ASN A 249 15.81 -7.51 1.88
CA ASN A 249 15.25 -8.35 0.83
C ASN A 249 14.30 -7.54 -0.07
N PRO A 250 14.56 -7.44 -1.38
CA PRO A 250 13.72 -6.67 -2.30
C PRO A 250 12.26 -7.09 -2.34
N HIS A 251 11.97 -8.39 -2.20
CA HIS A 251 10.62 -8.93 -2.23
C HIS A 251 9.86 -8.55 -0.96
N VAL A 252 10.53 -8.53 0.19
CA VAL A 252 9.94 -8.10 1.47
C VAL A 252 9.54 -6.64 1.40
N GLN A 253 10.48 -5.77 1.00
CA GLN A 253 10.22 -4.35 0.80
C GLN A 253 9.06 -4.11 -0.17
N PHE A 254 9.01 -4.83 -1.30
CA PHE A 254 7.93 -4.70 -2.27
C PHE A 254 6.58 -5.15 -1.70
N ALA A 255 6.52 -6.32 -1.07
CA ALA A 255 5.31 -6.88 -0.49
C ALA A 255 4.71 -5.97 0.58
N THR A 256 5.54 -5.48 1.50
CA THR A 256 5.11 -4.61 2.59
C THR A 256 4.64 -3.26 2.08
N THR A 257 5.31 -2.68 1.08
CA THR A 257 4.88 -1.45 0.42
C THR A 257 3.55 -1.66 -0.33
N TYR A 258 3.47 -2.68 -1.20
CA TYR A 258 2.28 -2.97 -1.99
C TYR A 258 1.06 -3.19 -1.08
N ARG A 259 1.21 -4.03 -0.06
CA ARG A 259 0.17 -4.27 0.94
C ARG A 259 -0.28 -2.96 1.58
N ALA A 260 0.65 -2.13 2.03
CA ALA A 260 0.33 -0.95 2.80
C ALA A 260 -0.23 0.21 1.98
N VAL A 261 -0.20 0.17 0.64
CA VAL A 261 -0.67 1.30 -0.20
C VAL A 261 -1.69 0.89 -1.27
N SER A 262 -1.93 -0.40 -1.46
CA SER A 262 -2.97 -0.90 -2.36
C SER A 262 -4.35 -0.41 -1.91
N SER A 263 -5.13 0.13 -2.85
CA SER A 263 -6.49 0.63 -2.60
C SER A 263 -7.45 -0.42 -2.02
N ARG A 264 -7.10 -1.71 -2.11
CA ARG A 264 -7.87 -2.80 -1.49
C ARG A 264 -7.60 -2.94 0.01
N ALA A 265 -6.39 -2.61 0.45
CA ALA A 265 -5.95 -2.71 1.83
C ALA A 265 -6.27 -1.46 2.66
N ASN A 266 -6.32 -0.28 2.05
CA ASN A 266 -6.52 0.99 2.75
C ASN A 266 -7.85 1.65 2.43
N ARG A 267 -8.78 1.61 3.39
CA ARG A 267 -9.93 2.54 3.44
C ARG A 267 -9.63 3.77 4.29
N GLU A 268 -8.60 3.70 5.14
CA GLU A 268 -8.20 4.76 6.06
C GLU A 268 -6.82 5.31 5.69
N PRO A 269 -6.55 6.61 5.95
CA PRO A 269 -5.24 7.21 5.75
C PRO A 269 -4.16 6.54 6.60
N LEU A 270 -2.94 6.45 6.07
CA LEU A 270 -1.81 5.91 6.82
C LEU A 270 -1.38 6.88 7.93
N ALA A 271 -1.08 6.31 9.11
CA ALA A 271 -0.44 7.02 10.20
C ALA A 271 0.96 7.52 9.80
N ASP A 272 1.46 8.56 10.48
CA ASP A 272 2.73 9.21 10.12
C ASP A 272 3.93 8.26 10.23
N THR A 273 3.96 7.38 11.23
CA THR A 273 5.00 6.35 11.37
C THR A 273 5.04 5.39 10.17
N CYS A 274 3.87 5.01 9.62
CA CYS A 274 3.82 4.21 8.39
C CYS A 274 4.45 4.95 7.21
N LYS A 275 4.17 6.26 7.09
CA LYS A 275 4.72 7.11 6.01
C LYS A 275 6.24 7.26 6.12
N GLU A 276 6.78 7.30 7.34
CA GLU A 276 8.23 7.31 7.60
C GLU A 276 8.89 6.01 7.12
N PHE A 277 8.35 4.84 7.49
CA PHE A 277 8.87 3.55 7.01
C PHE A 277 8.77 3.41 5.49
N LEU A 278 7.66 3.84 4.88
CA LEU A 278 7.53 3.88 3.42
C LEU A 278 8.60 4.77 2.78
N THR A 279 8.86 5.95 3.35
CA THR A 279 9.88 6.86 2.85
C THR A 279 11.26 6.21 2.91
N GLN A 280 11.61 5.55 4.02
CA GLN A 280 12.87 4.83 4.17
C GLN A 280 13.03 3.72 3.11
N ILE A 281 12.00 2.90 2.91
CA ILE A 281 12.01 1.85 1.87
C ILE A 281 12.26 2.50 0.50
N LEU A 282 11.53 3.55 0.15
CA LEU A 282 11.64 4.20 -1.16
C LEU A 282 13.02 4.85 -1.39
N ILE A 283 13.62 5.44 -0.36
CA ILE A 283 14.99 5.97 -0.41
C ILE A 283 15.98 4.85 -0.74
N GLU A 284 15.89 3.71 -0.05
CA GLU A 284 16.76 2.56 -0.34
C GLU A 284 16.54 2.01 -1.75
N VAL A 285 15.29 1.87 -2.20
CA VAL A 285 14.98 1.40 -3.55
C VAL A 285 15.50 2.35 -4.63
N SER A 286 15.46 3.67 -4.38
CA SER A 286 15.91 4.69 -5.34
C SER A 286 17.41 4.60 -5.68
N LYS A 287 18.21 3.96 -4.82
CA LYS A 287 19.64 3.73 -5.04
C LYS A 287 19.92 2.63 -6.07
N ASP A 288 18.93 1.78 -6.37
CA ASP A 288 18.99 0.77 -7.42
C ASP A 288 18.15 1.23 -8.61
N THR A 289 18.82 1.69 -9.67
CA THR A 289 18.15 2.26 -10.86
C THR A 289 17.20 1.29 -11.53
N GLN A 290 17.55 0.01 -11.66
CA GLN A 290 16.71 -0.98 -12.36
C GLN A 290 15.47 -1.30 -11.53
N ARG A 291 15.66 -1.48 -10.23
CA ARG A 291 14.57 -1.76 -9.30
C ARG A 291 13.63 -0.55 -9.17
N TRP A 292 14.19 0.65 -9.03
CA TRP A 292 13.45 1.91 -9.01
C TRP A 292 12.60 2.07 -10.26
N ALA A 293 13.18 1.87 -11.45
CA ALA A 293 12.45 1.95 -12.71
C ALA A 293 11.24 0.99 -12.75
N ALA A 294 11.42 -0.24 -12.28
CA ALA A 294 10.33 -1.22 -12.22
C ALA A 294 9.24 -0.83 -11.21
N TRP A 295 9.63 -0.36 -10.02
CA TRP A 295 8.71 0.13 -9.00
C TRP A 295 7.90 1.34 -9.48
N MET A 296 8.55 2.27 -10.18
CA MET A 296 7.87 3.43 -10.75
C MET A 296 6.85 3.02 -11.82
N ARG A 297 7.12 1.98 -12.63
CA ARG A 297 6.12 1.43 -13.56
C ARG A 297 4.91 0.83 -12.86
N VAL A 298 5.08 0.25 -11.67
CA VAL A 298 3.98 -0.28 -10.87
C VAL A 298 3.19 0.85 -10.20
N PHE A 299 3.88 1.70 -9.45
CA PHE A 299 3.28 2.63 -8.50
C PHE A 299 3.01 4.04 -9.07
N ASN A 300 3.87 4.54 -9.96
CA ASN A 300 3.79 5.91 -10.47
C ASN A 300 2.91 6.01 -11.73
N CYS A 301 2.97 5.00 -12.60
CA CYS A 301 2.17 4.94 -13.83
C CYS A 301 0.66 5.06 -13.54
N PHE A 302 0.19 4.49 -12.42
CA PHE A 302 -1.19 4.58 -11.95
C PHE A 302 -1.26 5.20 -10.55
N SER A 303 -0.68 6.40 -10.36
CA SER A 303 -0.56 7.07 -9.06
C SER A 303 -1.88 7.22 -8.29
N SER A 304 -3.01 7.38 -8.99
CA SER A 304 -4.35 7.44 -8.38
C SER A 304 -4.79 6.14 -7.68
N ARG A 305 -4.18 4.99 -8.01
CA ARG A 305 -4.40 3.71 -7.30
C ARG A 305 -3.64 3.62 -5.97
N PHE A 306 -2.67 4.50 -5.75
CA PHE A 306 -1.79 4.51 -4.59
C PHE A 306 -1.69 5.91 -3.97
N PRO A 307 -2.80 6.50 -3.49
CA PRO A 307 -2.82 7.86 -2.97
C PRO A 307 -1.92 8.03 -1.73
N GLU A 308 -1.92 7.04 -0.83
CA GLU A 308 -1.12 7.04 0.40
C GLU A 308 0.39 6.94 0.14
N LEU A 309 0.79 6.49 -1.05
CA LEU A 309 2.20 6.42 -1.45
C LEU A 309 2.75 7.79 -1.90
N GLN A 310 1.91 8.72 -2.35
CA GLN A 310 2.37 9.92 -3.05
C GLN A 310 3.23 10.83 -2.16
N ALA A 311 2.82 11.08 -0.91
CA ALA A 311 3.61 11.92 0.00
C ALA A 311 4.94 11.26 0.43
N PRO A 312 4.97 9.96 0.83
CA PRO A 312 6.24 9.23 1.03
C PRO A 312 7.14 9.23 -0.21
N LEU A 313 6.58 9.06 -1.41
CA LEU A 313 7.32 9.10 -2.68
C LEU A 313 7.94 10.48 -2.90
N GLY A 314 7.18 11.56 -2.72
CA GLY A 314 7.70 12.92 -2.79
C GLY A 314 8.82 13.19 -1.80
N SER A 315 8.72 12.61 -0.60
CA SER A 315 9.77 12.68 0.41
C SER A 315 11.04 11.96 -0.03
N ALA A 316 10.92 10.74 -0.58
CA ALA A 316 12.06 9.97 -1.06
C ALA A 316 12.75 10.63 -2.27
N LEU A 317 11.99 11.27 -3.17
CA LEU A 317 12.56 12.04 -4.28
C LEU A 317 13.46 13.19 -3.82
N ALA A 318 13.24 13.75 -2.62
CA ALA A 318 14.11 14.81 -2.10
C ALA A 318 15.54 14.31 -1.85
N ASP A 319 15.72 13.03 -1.55
CA ASP A 319 17.01 12.38 -1.32
C ASP A 319 17.55 11.66 -2.57
N ALA A 320 16.68 11.29 -3.50
CA ALA A 320 17.03 10.58 -4.74
C ALA A 320 18.00 11.33 -5.65
N ASP A 321 18.77 10.59 -6.45
CA ASP A 321 19.68 11.16 -7.46
C ASP A 321 18.93 11.60 -8.73
N THR A 322 19.62 12.34 -9.61
CA THR A 322 19.01 12.85 -10.86
C THR A 322 18.48 11.75 -11.77
N ALA A 323 19.10 10.56 -11.78
CA ALA A 323 18.65 9.43 -12.60
C ALA A 323 17.30 8.88 -12.09
N ALA A 324 17.15 8.77 -10.78
CA ALA A 324 15.90 8.39 -10.14
C ALA A 324 14.80 9.45 -10.33
N LEU A 325 15.15 10.75 -10.31
CA LEU A 325 14.21 11.83 -10.65
C LEU A 325 13.73 11.73 -12.11
N GLN A 326 14.64 11.42 -13.05
CA GLN A 326 14.30 11.21 -14.46
C GLN A 326 13.40 9.98 -14.65
N LEU A 327 13.64 8.89 -13.93
CA LEU A 327 12.78 7.72 -13.99
C LEU A 327 11.39 7.97 -13.41
N TYR A 328 11.29 8.73 -12.31
CA TYR A 328 10.00 9.19 -11.79
C TYR A 328 9.29 10.07 -12.83
N VAL A 329 9.99 11.12 -13.28
CA VAL A 329 9.91 11.75 -14.59
C VAL A 329 9.05 11.02 -15.61
N ASP A 330 9.69 10.02 -16.22
CA ASP A 330 9.30 9.31 -17.44
C ASP A 330 8.20 8.27 -17.25
N THR A 331 7.92 7.89 -16.02
CA THR A 331 6.95 6.81 -15.71
C THR A 331 5.56 7.33 -15.42
N ILE A 332 5.38 8.64 -15.21
CA ILE A 332 4.06 9.25 -15.08
C ILE A 332 3.29 9.00 -16.38
N SER A 333 2.09 8.41 -16.31
CA SER A 333 1.26 8.24 -17.50
C SER A 333 0.57 9.57 -17.81
N LEU A 334 0.93 10.19 -18.93
CA LEU A 334 0.42 11.51 -19.32
C LEU A 334 -0.91 11.38 -20.07
N HIS A 335 -1.90 12.14 -19.62
CA HIS A 335 -3.19 12.28 -20.27
C HIS A 335 -3.59 13.75 -20.30
N TRP A 336 -4.42 14.13 -21.28
CA TRP A 336 -4.88 15.51 -21.43
C TRP A 336 -6.19 15.83 -20.65
N SER A 337 -6.82 14.84 -20.00
CA SER A 337 -8.14 14.97 -19.33
C SER A 337 -8.27 14.31 -17.93
N CYS A 338 -7.24 13.63 -17.40
CA CYS A 338 -7.38 12.84 -16.17
C CYS A 338 -7.14 13.69 -14.89
N GLN A 339 -8.22 14.17 -14.25
CA GLN A 339 -8.09 15.02 -13.05
C GLN A 339 -7.56 14.30 -11.80
N GLN A 340 -7.94 13.04 -11.58
CA GLN A 340 -7.58 12.32 -10.33
C GLN A 340 -6.07 12.03 -10.25
N THR A 341 -5.49 11.50 -11.34
CA THR A 341 -4.05 11.21 -11.42
C THR A 341 -3.22 12.49 -11.30
N ARG A 342 -3.70 13.60 -11.86
CA ARG A 342 -3.09 14.93 -11.72
C ARG A 342 -2.96 15.38 -10.27
N PHE A 343 -3.99 15.21 -9.44
CA PHE A 343 -3.91 15.57 -8.03
C PHE A 343 -3.00 14.64 -7.22
N ALA A 344 -2.95 13.35 -7.57
CA ALA A 344 -2.03 12.39 -6.95
C ALA A 344 -0.56 12.78 -7.20
N VAL A 345 -0.21 13.07 -8.45
CA VAL A 345 1.14 13.54 -8.83
C VAL A 345 1.46 14.89 -8.18
N ALA A 346 0.50 15.83 -8.16
CA ALA A 346 0.69 17.10 -7.47
C ALA A 346 0.95 16.92 -5.96
N ASN A 347 0.33 15.95 -5.30
CA ASN A 347 0.59 15.66 -3.89
C ASN A 347 2.03 15.18 -3.65
N CYS A 348 2.54 14.30 -4.52
CA CYS A 348 3.93 13.88 -4.51
C CYS A 348 4.87 15.08 -4.68
N LEU A 349 4.65 15.87 -5.74
CA LEU A 349 5.50 17.01 -6.09
C LEU A 349 5.46 18.14 -5.06
N ARG A 350 4.31 18.35 -4.39
CA ARG A 350 4.19 19.29 -3.27
C ARG A 350 5.07 18.86 -2.11
N THR A 351 5.00 17.58 -1.73
CA THR A 351 5.84 17.04 -0.64
C THR A 351 7.32 17.11 -1.00
N PHE A 352 7.68 16.79 -2.25
CA PHE A 352 9.03 16.96 -2.77
C PHE A 352 9.50 18.41 -2.68
N ARG A 353 8.66 19.37 -3.11
CA ARG A 353 9.00 20.80 -3.05
C ARG A 353 9.30 21.26 -1.62
N ASP A 354 8.52 20.80 -0.66
CA ASP A 354 8.65 21.21 0.73
C ASP A 354 9.89 20.61 1.41
N LYS A 355 10.44 19.50 0.89
CA LYS A 355 11.61 18.80 1.46
C LYS A 355 12.93 19.00 0.69
N ALA A 356 12.88 19.13 -0.63
CA ALA A 356 14.06 19.19 -1.47
C ALA A 356 14.68 20.59 -1.54
N GLY A 357 16.01 20.67 -1.64
CA GLY A 357 16.73 21.92 -1.89
C GLY A 357 16.45 22.51 -3.28
N VAL A 358 16.62 23.84 -3.42
CA VAL A 358 16.25 24.60 -4.63
C VAL A 358 16.83 24.00 -5.92
N GLU A 359 18.11 23.67 -5.95
CA GLU A 359 18.77 23.13 -7.15
C GLU A 359 18.17 21.78 -7.60
N LYS A 360 17.86 20.91 -6.64
CA LYS A 360 17.23 19.61 -6.92
C LYS A 360 15.80 19.79 -7.42
N ARG A 361 15.06 20.76 -6.85
CA ARG A 361 13.72 21.11 -7.34
C ARG A 361 13.76 21.60 -8.77
N GLN A 362 14.63 22.57 -9.07
CA GLN A 362 14.83 23.09 -10.42
C GLN A 362 15.20 21.99 -11.41
N THR A 363 16.03 21.02 -10.98
CA THR A 363 16.36 19.84 -11.79
C THR A 363 15.11 19.06 -12.17
N LEU A 364 14.28 18.64 -11.21
CA LEU A 364 13.05 17.89 -11.51
C LEU A 364 12.08 18.70 -12.37
N TRP A 365 11.91 20.00 -12.09
CA TRP A 365 11.06 20.87 -12.90
C TRP A 365 11.52 20.97 -14.35
N ASN A 366 12.83 21.04 -14.59
CA ASN A 366 13.40 21.03 -15.93
C ASN A 366 13.12 19.70 -16.66
N LEU A 367 13.27 18.56 -15.97
CA LEU A 367 12.97 17.24 -16.56
C LEU A 367 11.48 17.11 -16.93
N ALA A 368 10.59 17.57 -16.05
CA ALA A 368 9.15 17.61 -16.30
C ALA A 368 8.79 18.52 -17.50
N TYR A 369 9.39 19.70 -17.57
CA TYR A 369 9.18 20.62 -18.69
C TYR A 369 9.64 20.01 -20.01
N GLN A 370 10.85 19.43 -20.06
CA GLN A 370 11.37 18.75 -21.25
C GLN A 370 10.47 17.61 -21.72
N ARG A 371 10.04 16.75 -20.78
CA ARG A 371 9.13 15.65 -21.07
C ARG A 371 7.80 16.16 -21.63
N TRP A 372 7.20 17.16 -20.98
CA TRP A 372 5.94 17.75 -21.42
C TRP A 372 6.04 18.36 -22.82
N THR A 373 7.11 19.12 -23.10
CA THR A 373 7.35 19.70 -24.43
C THR A 373 7.51 18.62 -25.50
N SER A 374 8.17 17.49 -25.19
CA SER A 374 8.32 16.37 -26.13
C SER A 374 7.03 15.59 -26.39
N TRP A 375 6.12 15.57 -25.41
CA TRP A 375 4.88 14.81 -25.49
C TRP A 375 3.85 15.48 -26.41
N GLU A 376 3.84 16.82 -26.47
CA GLU A 376 2.93 17.61 -27.32
C GLU A 376 1.46 17.17 -27.21
N PHE A 377 1.01 16.92 -25.97
CA PHE A 377 -0.34 16.43 -25.64
C PHE A 377 -0.73 15.09 -26.28
N GLY A 378 0.25 14.29 -26.73
CA GLY A 378 0.01 13.02 -27.41
C GLY A 378 -0.50 13.18 -28.84
N LEU A 379 -0.42 14.39 -29.42
CA LEU A 379 -0.89 14.68 -30.78
C LEU A 379 0.02 14.09 -31.87
N ASN A 380 1.26 13.76 -31.53
CA ASN A 380 2.21 13.19 -32.47
C ASN A 380 1.88 11.71 -32.77
N GLY A 381 1.35 11.45 -33.97
CA GLY A 381 1.24 10.11 -34.55
C GLY A 381 0.04 9.26 -34.13
N THR A 382 -0.87 9.81 -33.31
CA THR A 382 -2.04 9.07 -32.76
C THR A 382 -3.34 9.33 -33.53
N GLY A 383 -3.38 10.35 -34.38
CA GLY A 383 -4.61 10.81 -35.05
C GLY A 383 -5.62 11.46 -34.10
N GLU A 384 -5.25 11.67 -32.83
CA GLU A 384 -6.08 12.39 -31.85
C GLU A 384 -6.08 13.89 -32.12
N SER A 385 -7.11 14.59 -31.65
CA SER A 385 -7.25 16.04 -31.77
C SER A 385 -7.81 16.63 -30.50
N LEU A 386 -7.22 17.74 -30.05
CA LEU A 386 -7.73 18.47 -28.89
C LEU A 386 -8.99 19.25 -29.29
N THR A 387 -10.05 19.06 -28.52
CA THR A 387 -11.31 19.81 -28.66
C THR A 387 -11.57 20.73 -27.47
N LYS A 388 -10.68 20.68 -26.47
CA LYS A 388 -10.74 21.40 -25.19
C LYS A 388 -9.32 21.72 -24.72
N ILE A 389 -9.22 22.67 -23.79
CA ILE A 389 -7.96 23.01 -23.11
C ILE A 389 -7.54 21.82 -22.25
N ALA A 390 -6.42 21.21 -22.61
CA ALA A 390 -5.82 20.09 -21.92
C ALA A 390 -5.22 20.49 -20.58
N ARG A 391 -5.28 19.55 -19.64
CA ARG A 391 -4.55 19.58 -18.36
C ARG A 391 -3.93 18.22 -18.14
N CYS A 392 -2.74 18.18 -17.58
CA CYS A 392 -2.01 16.93 -17.42
C CYS A 392 -1.43 16.78 -16.02
N GLU A 393 -0.90 15.58 -15.78
CA GLU A 393 -0.30 15.18 -14.52
C GLU A 393 0.93 16.04 -14.14
N LEU A 394 1.56 16.69 -15.13
CA LEU A 394 2.75 17.53 -14.93
C LEU A 394 2.43 18.99 -14.60
N ASP A 395 1.17 19.43 -14.60
CA ASP A 395 0.81 20.85 -14.40
C ASP A 395 1.50 21.49 -13.18
N TYR A 396 1.55 20.77 -12.05
CA TYR A 396 2.22 21.25 -10.83
C TYR A 396 3.71 21.52 -11.07
N ALA A 397 4.38 20.61 -11.78
CA ALA A 397 5.80 20.74 -12.12
C ALA A 397 6.06 21.87 -13.13
N LEU A 398 5.13 22.06 -14.09
CA LEU A 398 5.23 23.15 -15.07
C LEU A 398 5.11 24.51 -14.40
N VAL A 399 4.21 24.65 -13.43
CA VAL A 399 4.14 25.86 -12.58
C VAL A 399 5.44 26.04 -11.81
N GLY A 400 5.98 24.97 -11.21
CA GLY A 400 7.26 25.00 -10.51
C GLY A 400 8.43 25.46 -11.38
N TYR A 401 8.50 24.97 -12.63
CA TYR A 401 9.49 25.42 -13.61
C TYR A 401 9.40 26.93 -13.86
N VAL A 402 8.19 27.45 -14.09
CA VAL A 402 7.99 28.88 -14.37
C VAL A 402 8.31 29.75 -13.15
N VAL A 403 7.99 29.28 -11.94
CA VAL A 403 8.22 30.00 -10.68
C VAL A 403 9.70 29.98 -10.28
N GLU A 404 10.36 28.82 -10.35
CA GLU A 404 11.69 28.61 -9.77
C GLU A 404 12.84 28.58 -10.79
N CYS A 405 12.60 28.24 -12.05
CA CYS A 405 13.66 28.12 -13.08
C CYS A 405 13.75 29.33 -14.01
N LEU A 406 12.71 30.17 -14.07
CA LEU A 406 12.67 31.35 -14.94
C LEU A 406 12.80 32.65 -14.15
N ASP A 407 13.46 33.63 -14.76
CA ASP A 407 13.39 35.02 -14.33
C ASP A 407 12.18 35.74 -14.98
N ASP A 408 11.91 36.97 -14.55
CA ASP A 408 10.79 37.76 -15.07
C ASP A 408 10.91 38.02 -16.58
N ALA A 409 12.11 38.26 -17.09
CA ALA A 409 12.33 38.52 -18.51
C ALA A 409 11.97 37.30 -19.36
N ARG A 410 12.39 36.10 -18.94
CA ARG A 410 12.07 34.83 -19.61
C ARG A 410 10.59 34.51 -19.51
N ARG A 411 9.94 34.76 -18.36
CA ARG A 411 8.49 34.60 -18.20
C ARG A 411 7.72 35.46 -19.21
N GLN A 412 8.03 36.76 -19.28
CA GLN A 412 7.38 37.67 -20.22
C GLN A 412 7.65 37.29 -21.68
N HIS A 413 8.87 36.84 -21.99
CA HIS A 413 9.21 36.35 -23.32
C HIS A 413 8.40 35.11 -23.71
N MET A 414 8.22 34.15 -22.80
CA MET A 414 7.38 32.97 -23.04
C MET A 414 5.92 33.34 -23.29
N VAL A 415 5.35 34.26 -22.51
CA VAL A 415 3.98 34.76 -22.73
C VAL A 415 3.85 35.38 -24.11
N ALA A 416 4.75 36.30 -24.46
CA ALA A 416 4.72 36.96 -25.76
C ALA A 416 4.87 35.96 -26.92
N SER A 417 5.71 34.93 -26.75
CA SER A 417 5.88 33.85 -27.73
C SER A 417 4.60 33.03 -27.90
N LEU A 418 3.93 32.65 -26.81
CA LEU A 418 2.68 31.89 -26.86
C LEU A 418 1.53 32.72 -27.46
N ILE A 419 1.44 34.01 -27.13
CA ILE A 419 0.47 34.91 -27.77
C ILE A 419 0.72 34.93 -29.28
N LYS A 420 1.96 35.16 -29.71
CA LYS A 420 2.31 35.13 -31.14
C LYS A 420 1.98 33.79 -31.78
N LYS A 421 2.24 32.67 -31.10
CA LYS A 421 1.90 31.32 -31.57
C LYS A 421 0.40 31.14 -31.73
N LEU A 422 -0.41 31.69 -30.81
CA LEU A 422 -1.87 31.65 -30.87
C LEU A 422 -2.42 32.39 -32.09
N TRP A 423 -1.93 33.60 -32.36
CA TRP A 423 -2.30 34.37 -33.56
C TRP A 423 -1.86 33.66 -34.84
N ALA A 424 -0.64 33.10 -34.85
CA ALA A 424 -0.10 32.39 -36.00
C ALA A 424 -0.85 31.09 -36.35
N VAL A 425 -1.67 30.55 -35.44
CA VAL A 425 -2.55 29.41 -35.77
C VAL A 425 -3.46 29.79 -36.94
N GLU A 426 -3.93 31.03 -37.02
CA GLU A 426 -4.80 31.48 -38.12
C GLU A 426 -4.06 31.61 -39.45
N ASP A 427 -2.79 32.02 -39.37
CA ASP A 427 -1.94 32.29 -40.55
C ASP A 427 -1.29 31.03 -41.13
N THR A 428 -1.44 29.88 -40.46
CA THR A 428 -0.84 28.61 -40.87
C THR A 428 -1.85 27.76 -41.62
N TRP A 429 -1.42 27.14 -42.73
CA TRP A 429 -2.24 26.15 -43.44
C TRP A 429 -2.43 24.88 -42.60
N HIS A 430 -3.68 24.43 -42.43
CA HIS A 430 -4.01 23.19 -41.74
C HIS A 430 -4.75 22.21 -42.66
N PRO A 431 -4.62 20.89 -42.45
CA PRO A 431 -5.33 19.89 -43.24
C PRO A 431 -6.86 19.99 -43.15
N GLY A 432 -7.38 20.40 -41.99
CA GLY A 432 -8.80 20.65 -41.78
C GLY A 432 -9.08 21.52 -40.56
N ILE A 433 -10.39 21.79 -40.33
CA ILE A 433 -10.83 22.62 -39.20
C ILE A 433 -10.53 21.98 -37.84
N VAL A 434 -10.57 20.65 -37.76
CA VAL A 434 -10.27 19.91 -36.52
C VAL A 434 -8.79 20.07 -36.14
N ASP A 435 -7.87 20.03 -37.10
CA ASP A 435 -6.44 20.27 -36.86
C ASP A 435 -6.17 21.72 -36.42
N CYS A 436 -6.86 22.68 -37.02
CA CYS A 436 -6.80 24.08 -36.64
C CYS A 436 -7.26 24.28 -35.18
N LEU A 437 -8.43 23.72 -34.84
CA LEU A 437 -8.96 23.73 -33.46
C LEU A 437 -8.01 23.04 -32.48
N SER A 438 -7.47 21.89 -32.86
CA SER A 438 -6.51 21.13 -32.05
C SER A 438 -5.27 21.95 -31.72
N LYS A 439 -4.66 22.60 -32.72
CA LYS A 439 -3.52 23.51 -32.51
C LYS A 439 -3.89 24.72 -31.66
N TRP A 440 -5.07 25.29 -31.87
CA TRP A 440 -5.54 26.41 -31.07
C TRP A 440 -5.69 26.02 -29.59
N TYR A 441 -6.34 24.89 -29.31
CA TYR A 441 -6.47 24.35 -27.96
C TYR A 441 -5.11 23.94 -27.37
N ALA A 442 -4.18 23.40 -28.16
CA ALA A 442 -2.83 23.09 -27.70
C ALA A 442 -2.13 24.36 -27.18
N VAL A 443 -2.15 25.45 -27.94
CA VAL A 443 -1.55 26.73 -27.50
C VAL A 443 -2.22 27.26 -26.23
N LEU A 444 -3.55 27.22 -26.14
CA LEU A 444 -4.27 27.62 -24.92
C LEU A 444 -3.92 26.73 -23.72
N SER A 445 -3.65 25.44 -23.95
CA SER A 445 -3.22 24.49 -22.92
C SER A 445 -1.82 24.81 -22.42
N GLU A 446 -0.89 25.15 -23.32
CA GLU A 446 0.47 25.61 -22.97
C GLU A 446 0.45 26.88 -22.10
N MET A 447 -0.55 27.76 -22.30
CA MET A 447 -0.69 28.99 -21.52
C MET A 447 -1.19 28.76 -20.09
N GLN A 448 -1.92 27.68 -19.79
CA GLN A 448 -2.55 27.48 -18.48
C GLN A 448 -1.54 27.48 -17.31
N PRO A 449 -0.49 26.63 -17.29
CA PRO A 449 0.47 26.61 -16.18
C PRO A 449 1.27 27.92 -16.08
N LEU A 450 1.54 28.58 -17.21
CA LEU A 450 2.24 29.88 -17.23
C LEU A 450 1.43 30.98 -16.56
N TYR A 451 0.14 31.10 -16.89
CA TYR A 451 -0.73 32.10 -16.27
C TYR A 451 -1.02 31.82 -14.80
N LEU A 452 -1.17 30.54 -14.42
CA LEU A 452 -1.24 30.18 -13.01
C LEU A 452 0.03 30.62 -12.27
N ALA A 453 1.20 30.24 -12.77
CA ALA A 453 2.48 30.63 -12.19
C ALA A 453 2.59 32.15 -12.02
N MET A 454 2.31 32.94 -13.06
CA MET A 454 2.36 34.41 -12.98
C MET A 454 1.40 35.02 -11.95
N SER A 455 0.24 34.40 -11.74
CA SER A 455 -0.72 34.86 -10.73
C SER A 455 -0.30 34.57 -9.29
N ILE A 456 0.66 33.64 -9.09
CA ILE A 456 1.06 33.16 -7.75
C ILE A 456 2.52 33.48 -7.40
N VAL A 457 3.35 33.96 -8.34
CA VAL A 457 4.73 34.39 -8.05
C VAL A 457 4.72 35.37 -6.88
N GLY A 458 5.57 35.10 -5.88
CA GLY A 458 5.67 35.93 -4.67
C GLY A 458 4.54 35.75 -3.66
N THR A 459 3.63 34.80 -3.88
CA THR A 459 2.52 34.47 -2.97
C THR A 459 2.71 33.11 -2.30
N LYS A 460 1.84 32.77 -1.33
CA LYS A 460 1.77 31.44 -0.70
C LYS A 460 0.72 30.52 -1.34
N ALA A 461 0.16 30.90 -2.50
CA ALA A 461 -0.85 30.09 -3.17
C ALA A 461 -0.25 28.76 -3.68
N ASP A 462 -1.08 27.73 -3.75
CA ASP A 462 -0.65 26.42 -4.25
C ASP A 462 -0.40 26.44 -5.76
N TRP A 463 0.41 25.50 -6.26
CA TRP A 463 0.83 25.44 -7.67
C TRP A 463 -0.13 24.63 -8.54
N ILE A 464 -1.35 24.41 -8.03
CA ILE A 464 -2.41 23.68 -8.71
C ILE A 464 -3.76 24.21 -8.23
N ASP A 465 -4.67 24.48 -9.16
CA ASP A 465 -6.02 24.87 -8.79
C ASP A 465 -6.83 23.65 -8.35
N GLN A 466 -7.52 23.77 -7.22
CA GLN A 466 -8.52 22.78 -6.78
C GLN A 466 -9.79 22.85 -7.63
N ALA A 467 -10.23 24.07 -7.97
CA ALA A 467 -11.33 24.30 -8.90
C ALA A 467 -10.80 24.43 -10.34
N PRO A 468 -11.54 23.96 -11.36
CA PRO A 468 -11.14 24.14 -12.75
C PRO A 468 -11.27 25.61 -13.16
N THR A 469 -10.19 26.39 -13.00
CA THR A 469 -10.11 27.79 -13.42
C THR A 469 -9.42 27.88 -14.79
N MET A 470 -10.15 28.42 -15.76
CA MET A 470 -9.65 28.64 -17.12
C MET A 470 -9.01 30.03 -17.21
N ARG A 471 -7.76 30.10 -17.69
CA ARG A 471 -7.02 31.36 -17.87
C ARG A 471 -6.81 31.61 -19.36
N LEU A 472 -7.40 32.68 -19.87
CA LEU A 472 -7.35 33.02 -21.30
C LEU A 472 -6.63 34.35 -21.52
N PRO A 473 -5.94 34.53 -22.67
CA PRO A 473 -5.39 35.83 -23.05
C PRO A 473 -6.45 36.86 -23.46
N PHE A 474 -7.72 36.44 -23.54
CA PHE A 474 -8.85 37.25 -23.98
C PHE A 474 -10.10 36.96 -23.14
N ASP A 475 -11.08 37.86 -23.23
CA ASP A 475 -12.39 37.71 -22.58
C ASP A 475 -13.40 37.11 -23.58
N PRO A 476 -13.83 35.84 -23.39
CA PRO A 476 -14.73 35.17 -24.34
C PRO A 476 -16.12 35.83 -24.40
N ASP A 477 -16.54 36.57 -23.37
CA ASP A 477 -17.82 37.29 -23.40
C ASP A 477 -17.73 38.62 -24.17
N LYS A 478 -16.52 39.10 -24.46
CA LYS A 478 -16.27 40.32 -25.25
C LYS A 478 -15.79 40.03 -26.66
N GLU A 479 -15.23 38.84 -26.92
CA GLU A 479 -14.69 38.44 -28.22
C GLU A 479 -15.61 37.46 -28.97
N ALA A 480 -16.78 37.95 -29.39
CA ALA A 480 -17.78 37.15 -30.08
C ALA A 480 -17.24 36.48 -31.36
N TYR A 481 -16.33 37.12 -32.09
CA TYR A 481 -15.72 36.55 -33.31
C TYR A 481 -14.90 35.29 -33.00
N THR A 482 -14.04 35.35 -31.97
CA THR A 482 -13.21 34.23 -31.52
C THR A 482 -14.10 33.06 -31.08
N VAL A 483 -15.17 33.33 -30.33
CA VAL A 483 -16.12 32.30 -29.87
C VAL A 483 -16.94 31.69 -31.01
N LEU A 484 -17.38 32.48 -31.99
CA LEU A 484 -18.10 31.98 -33.16
C LEU A 484 -17.23 31.05 -34.01
N LYS A 485 -15.93 31.36 -34.13
CA LYS A 485 -14.99 30.64 -34.99
C LYS A 485 -14.46 29.36 -34.34
N TYR A 486 -14.05 29.43 -33.08
CA TYR A 486 -13.39 28.31 -32.37
C TYR A 486 -14.29 27.59 -31.35
N GLY A 487 -15.51 28.08 -31.17
CA GLY A 487 -16.37 27.69 -30.06
C GLY A 487 -15.96 28.37 -28.76
N ARG A 488 -16.82 28.27 -27.74
CA ARG A 488 -16.50 28.75 -26.40
C ARG A 488 -15.47 27.80 -25.76
N PRO A 489 -14.30 28.28 -25.32
CA PRO A 489 -13.29 27.43 -24.67
C PRO A 489 -13.86 26.67 -23.48
N GLN A 490 -13.43 25.41 -23.35
CA GLN A 490 -13.75 24.55 -22.21
C GLN A 490 -12.47 23.89 -21.71
N LEU A 491 -12.41 23.61 -20.41
CA LEU A 491 -11.38 22.75 -19.83
C LEU A 491 -11.74 21.28 -20.08
N ALA A 492 -10.73 20.46 -20.33
CA ALA A 492 -10.83 19.00 -20.38
C ALA A 492 -11.18 18.39 -19.03
#